data_AF-A0A2E5AI84-F1
#
_entry.id   AF-A0A2E5AI84-F1
#
_cell.length_a   1.000
_cell.length_b   1.000
_cell.length_c   1.000
_cell.angle_alpha   90.00
_cell.angle_beta   90.00
_cell.angle_gamma   90.00
#
_symmetry.space_group_name_H-M   'P 1'
#
loop_
_entity.id
_entity.type
_entity.pdbx_description
1 polymer ?
#
loop_
_entity_poly.entity_id
_entity_poly.type
_entity_poly.pdbx_seq_one_letter_code
_entity_poly.pdbx_strand_id
1 'polypeptide(L)'
;MTDAEFKQAEGQRILAGLGAIAALPGAGLVTGTGAGAPLFAAALCCVALAYLFWLYTDGVYALSVHLKRRAALGAWRSRLLAVGIPFQVTTLIMAILTVLLTLCGFAGERADIALPISVQAGFALALGWGLVCAALAFFGQVALGRLRRAARMAIAPQD
;
A
#
# COMPACT_ATOMS: atom_id res chain seq x y z
N MET A 1 26.27 -10.66 2.72
CA MET A 1 24.85 -10.45 3.03
C MET A 1 24.03 -11.42 2.19
N THR A 2 23.26 -12.31 2.82
CA THR A 2 22.37 -13.25 2.13
C THR A 2 21.09 -12.55 1.66
N ASP A 3 20.35 -13.14 0.72
CA ASP A 3 19.04 -12.62 0.27
C ASP A 3 18.07 -12.43 1.45
N ALA A 4 18.15 -13.32 2.46
CA ALA A 4 17.33 -13.27 3.66
C ALA A 4 17.71 -12.09 4.58
N GLU A 5 19.00 -11.86 4.80
CA GLU A 5 19.51 -10.74 5.60
C GLU A 5 19.16 -9.39 4.97
N PHE A 6 19.31 -9.27 3.64
CA PHE A 6 18.91 -8.08 2.90
C PHE A 6 17.41 -7.79 3.09
N LYS A 7 16.57 -8.82 2.94
CA LYS A 7 15.11 -8.68 3.04
C LYS A 7 14.64 -8.34 4.45
N GLN A 8 15.27 -8.90 5.47
CA GLN A 8 14.97 -8.56 6.85
C GLN A 8 15.30 -7.08 7.14
N ALA A 9 16.47 -6.61 6.69
CA ALA A 9 16.87 -5.22 6.85
C ALA A 9 15.95 -4.25 6.07
N GLU A 10 15.55 -4.62 4.85
CA GLU A 10 14.60 -3.85 4.05
C GLU A 10 13.23 -3.75 4.72
N GLY A 11 12.70 -4.88 5.20
CA GLY A 11 11.41 -4.93 5.91
C GLY A 11 11.41 -4.06 7.16
N GLN A 12 12.48 -4.09 7.97
CA GLN A 12 12.61 -3.23 9.15
C GLN A 12 12.59 -1.74 8.81
N ARG A 13 13.31 -1.34 7.76
CA ARG A 13 13.34 0.07 7.29
C ARG A 13 11.97 0.54 6.84
N ILE A 14 11.24 -0.29 6.12
CA ILE A 14 9.93 0.07 5.56
C ILE A 14 8.85 0.10 6.65
N LEU A 15 8.86 -0.84 7.59
CA LEU A 15 7.98 -0.81 8.76
C LEU A 15 8.21 0.45 9.62
N ALA A 16 9.47 0.80 9.89
CA ALA A 16 9.79 2.01 10.62
C ALA A 16 9.35 3.28 9.87
N GLY A 17 9.60 3.34 8.56
CA GLY A 17 9.20 4.47 7.71
C GLY A 17 7.68 4.64 7.65
N LEU A 18 6.93 3.57 7.41
CA LEU A 18 5.46 3.61 7.37
C LEU A 18 4.87 3.93 8.76
N GLY A 19 5.47 3.42 9.83
CA GLY A 19 5.08 3.76 11.21
C GLY A 19 5.24 5.26 11.50
N ALA A 20 6.37 5.84 11.10
CA ALA A 20 6.60 7.28 11.22
C ALA A 20 5.60 8.11 10.38
N ILE A 21 5.30 7.65 9.17
CA ILE A 21 4.31 8.30 8.30
C ILE A 21 2.90 8.20 8.90
N ALA A 22 2.52 7.07 9.51
CA ALA A 22 1.21 6.89 10.17
C ALA A 22 1.08 7.71 11.47
N ALA A 23 2.19 7.95 12.17
CA ALA A 23 2.17 8.68 13.44
C ALA A 23 1.66 10.12 13.27
N LEU A 24 1.94 10.78 12.14
CA LEU A 24 1.51 12.15 11.87
C LEU A 24 -0.02 12.32 11.75
N PRO A 25 -0.73 11.62 10.85
CA PRO A 25 -2.19 11.67 10.81
C PRO A 25 -2.83 11.04 12.06
N GLY A 26 -2.18 10.05 12.68
CA GLY A 26 -2.63 9.48 13.96
C GLY A 26 -2.64 10.53 15.09
N ALA A 27 -1.57 11.32 15.20
CA ALA A 27 -1.51 12.44 16.14
C ALA A 27 -2.59 13.49 15.82
N GLY A 28 -2.76 13.85 14.54
CA GLY A 28 -3.81 14.77 14.09
C GLY A 28 -5.21 14.36 14.52
N LEU A 29 -5.55 13.06 14.43
CA LEU A 29 -6.84 12.54 14.92
C LEU A 29 -7.03 12.68 16.43
N VAL A 30 -5.97 12.49 17.21
CA VAL A 30 -6.03 12.52 18.68
C VAL A 30 -6.08 13.96 19.21
N THR A 31 -5.33 14.87 18.59
CA THR A 31 -5.18 16.26 19.07
C THR A 31 -6.14 17.25 18.41
N GLY A 32 -6.84 16.83 17.37
CA GLY A 32 -7.66 17.66 16.51
C GLY A 32 -9.03 18.07 17.07
N THR A 33 -9.62 19.13 16.51
CA THR A 33 -10.95 19.65 16.88
C THR A 33 -12.10 19.05 16.05
N GLY A 34 -11.77 18.14 15.12
CA GLY A 34 -12.74 17.39 14.31
C GLY A 34 -12.87 17.86 12.85
N ALA A 35 -12.46 19.08 12.52
CA ALA A 35 -12.50 19.61 11.15
C ALA A 35 -11.58 18.85 10.18
N GLY A 36 -10.38 18.46 10.63
CA GLY A 36 -9.42 17.70 9.84
C GLY A 36 -9.59 16.17 9.90
N ALA A 37 -10.43 15.66 10.81
CA ALA A 37 -10.51 14.23 11.14
C ALA A 37 -10.78 13.31 9.94
N PRO A 38 -11.69 13.62 8.99
CA PRO A 38 -11.91 12.77 7.82
C PRO A 38 -10.65 12.61 6.95
N LEU A 39 -9.84 13.67 6.81
CA LEU A 39 -8.63 13.66 6.00
C LEU A 39 -7.51 12.86 6.68
N PHE A 40 -7.36 12.99 7.99
CA PHE A 40 -6.41 12.17 8.74
C PHE A 40 -6.79 10.67 8.73
N ALA A 41 -8.09 10.35 8.84
CA ALA A 41 -8.56 8.97 8.73
C ALA A 41 -8.32 8.40 7.32
N ALA A 42 -8.56 9.19 6.26
CA ALA A 42 -8.26 8.80 4.89
C ALA A 42 -6.74 8.60 4.69
N ALA A 43 -5.90 9.44 5.30
CA ALA A 43 -4.45 9.30 5.29
C ALA A 43 -4.00 7.97 5.92
N LEU A 44 -4.57 7.57 7.06
CA LEU A 44 -4.28 6.26 7.68
C LEU A 44 -4.68 5.08 6.79
N CYS A 45 -5.81 5.18 6.09
CA CYS A 45 -6.22 4.17 5.10
C CYS A 45 -5.19 4.06 3.96
N CYS A 46 -4.65 5.19 3.49
CA CYS A 46 -3.58 5.21 2.49
C CYS A 46 -2.30 4.53 3.01
N VAL A 47 -1.89 4.76 4.27
CA VAL A 47 -0.71 4.06 4.84
C VAL A 47 -0.92 2.57 4.89
N ALA A 48 -2.09 2.12 5.37
CA ALA A 48 -2.43 0.70 5.42
C ALA A 48 -2.40 0.08 4.03
N LEU A 49 -2.94 0.77 3.02
CA LEU A 49 -2.93 0.30 1.65
C LEU A 49 -1.51 0.28 1.04
N ALA A 50 -0.70 1.30 1.32
CA ALA A 50 0.71 1.33 0.92
C ALA A 50 1.46 0.11 1.47
N TYR A 51 1.22 -0.23 2.75
CA TYR A 51 1.81 -1.42 3.36
C TYR A 51 1.35 -2.72 2.68
N LEU A 52 0.06 -2.86 2.40
CA LEU A 52 -0.48 -4.05 1.71
C LEU A 52 0.13 -4.23 0.31
N PHE A 53 0.21 -3.16 -0.47
CA PHE A 53 0.81 -3.23 -1.81
C PHE A 53 2.33 -3.43 -1.77
N TRP A 54 3.00 -2.97 -0.72
CA TRP A 54 4.38 -3.35 -0.45
C TRP A 54 4.52 -4.85 -0.20
N LEU A 55 3.65 -5.45 0.63
CA LEU A 55 3.62 -6.91 0.84
C LEU A 55 3.35 -7.67 -0.46
N TYR A 56 2.50 -7.13 -1.35
CA TYR A 56 2.26 -7.75 -2.64
C TYR A 56 3.48 -7.68 -3.55
N THR A 57 4.18 -6.53 -3.56
CA THR A 57 5.45 -6.35 -4.26
C THR A 57 6.49 -7.35 -3.76
N ASP A 58 6.61 -7.51 -2.44
CA ASP A 58 7.52 -8.47 -1.84
C ASP A 58 7.14 -9.92 -2.20
N GLY A 59 5.83 -10.20 -2.28
CA GLY A 59 5.31 -11.47 -2.79
C GLY A 59 5.72 -11.77 -4.24
N VAL A 60 5.79 -10.77 -5.12
CA VAL A 60 6.30 -10.91 -6.50
C VAL A 60 7.82 -11.12 -6.49
N TYR A 61 8.54 -10.39 -5.63
CA TYR A 61 9.98 -10.58 -5.46
C TYR A 61 10.32 -12.00 -5.00
N ALA A 62 9.66 -12.51 -3.96
CA ALA A 62 9.90 -13.86 -3.44
C ALA A 62 9.65 -14.93 -4.52
N LEU A 63 8.62 -14.74 -5.35
CA LEU A 63 8.35 -15.60 -6.50
C LEU A 63 9.48 -15.51 -7.54
N SER A 64 10.00 -14.32 -7.82
CA SER A 64 11.13 -14.15 -8.74
C SER A 64 12.39 -14.89 -8.28
N VAL A 65 12.70 -14.87 -6.98
CA VAL A 65 13.83 -15.59 -6.40
C VAL A 65 13.63 -17.09 -6.53
N HIS A 66 12.43 -17.60 -6.26
CA HIS A 66 12.10 -19.01 -6.44
C HIS A 66 12.26 -19.47 -7.90
N LEU A 67 11.74 -18.68 -8.84
CA LEU A 67 11.86 -18.95 -10.28
C LEU A 67 13.30 -18.88 -10.79
N LYS A 68 14.11 -17.98 -10.22
CA LYS A 68 15.55 -17.90 -10.52
C LYS A 68 16.26 -19.19 -10.14
N ARG A 69 15.97 -19.74 -8.95
CA ARG A 69 16.54 -21.01 -8.48
C ARG A 69 16.16 -22.21 -9.36
N ARG A 70 15.03 -22.14 -10.06
CA ARG A 70 14.58 -23.17 -11.01
C ARG A 70 14.91 -22.88 -12.47
N ALA A 71 15.79 -21.90 -12.76
CA ALA A 71 16.14 -21.47 -14.12
C ALA A 71 14.94 -21.04 -15.01
N ALA A 72 13.78 -20.76 -14.41
CA ALA A 72 12.54 -20.40 -15.11
C ALA A 72 12.28 -18.89 -15.16
N LEU A 73 13.13 -18.08 -14.53
CA LEU A 73 12.92 -16.63 -14.40
C LEU A 73 12.75 -15.93 -15.76
N GLY A 74 13.55 -16.31 -16.77
CA GLY A 74 13.50 -15.68 -18.10
C GLY A 74 12.11 -15.74 -18.73
N ALA A 75 11.47 -16.92 -18.68
CA ALA A 75 10.13 -17.13 -19.22
C ALA A 75 9.02 -16.39 -18.46
N TRP A 76 9.26 -16.05 -17.19
CA TRP A 76 8.27 -15.42 -16.30
C TRP A 76 8.50 -13.92 -16.07
N ARG A 77 9.63 -13.37 -16.52
CA ARG A 77 10.04 -12.00 -16.23
C ARG A 77 8.98 -10.97 -16.62
N SER A 78 8.41 -11.07 -17.81
CA SER A 78 7.38 -10.13 -18.29
C SER A 78 6.12 -10.15 -17.41
N ARG A 79 5.65 -11.34 -17.02
CA ARG A 79 4.49 -11.52 -16.13
C ARG A 79 4.74 -11.01 -14.72
N LEU A 80 5.95 -11.25 -14.19
CA LEU A 80 6.36 -10.73 -12.88
C LEU A 80 6.38 -9.19 -12.89
N LEU A 81 6.94 -8.57 -13.92
CA LEU A 81 6.99 -7.11 -14.05
C LEU A 81 5.60 -6.50 -14.26
N ALA A 82 4.74 -7.13 -15.06
CA ALA A 82 3.39 -6.65 -15.31
C ALA A 82 2.51 -6.60 -14.05
N VAL A 83 2.82 -7.41 -13.04
CA VAL A 83 2.13 -7.40 -11.74
C VAL A 83 2.89 -6.57 -10.70
N GLY A 84 4.22 -6.70 -10.65
CA GLY A 84 5.07 -6.04 -9.66
C GLY A 84 5.15 -4.53 -9.81
N ILE A 85 5.25 -4.01 -11.05
CA ILE A 85 5.37 -2.55 -11.29
C ILE A 85 4.11 -1.82 -10.81
N PRO A 86 2.88 -2.24 -11.16
CA PRO A 86 1.67 -1.62 -10.61
C PRO A 86 1.66 -1.59 -9.09
N PHE A 87 2.09 -2.67 -8.42
CA PHE A 87 2.11 -2.70 -6.95
C PHE A 87 3.10 -1.70 -6.35
N GLN A 88 4.28 -1.55 -6.94
CA GLN A 88 5.26 -0.55 -6.53
C GLN A 88 4.73 0.86 -6.72
N VAL A 89 4.13 1.14 -7.88
CA VAL A 89 3.55 2.45 -8.19
C VAL A 89 2.41 2.77 -7.23
N THR A 90 1.50 1.83 -6.96
CA THR A 90 0.42 2.03 -5.99
C THR A 90 0.96 2.29 -4.59
N THR A 91 2.01 1.58 -4.16
CA THR A 91 2.68 1.83 -2.86
C THR A 91 3.16 3.27 -2.76
N LEU A 92 3.86 3.76 -3.79
CA LEU A 92 4.38 5.14 -3.84
C LEU A 92 3.24 6.17 -3.85
N ILE A 93 2.23 5.97 -4.68
CA ILE A 93 1.07 6.88 -4.78
C ILE A 93 0.38 7.00 -3.41
N MET A 94 0.16 5.88 -2.72
CA MET A 94 -0.52 5.89 -1.42
C MET A 94 0.32 6.54 -0.32
N ALA A 95 1.66 6.37 -0.35
CA ALA A 95 2.55 7.08 0.55
C ALA A 95 2.48 8.61 0.34
N ILE A 96 2.52 9.07 -0.92
CA ILE A 96 2.39 10.49 -1.27
C ILE A 96 1.03 11.04 -0.86
N LEU A 97 -0.06 10.32 -1.17
CA LEU A 97 -1.42 10.72 -0.79
C LEU A 97 -1.58 10.83 0.72
N THR A 98 -0.93 9.97 1.50
CA THR A 98 -0.93 10.08 2.96
C THR A 98 -0.40 11.45 3.41
N VAL A 99 0.75 11.86 2.89
CA VAL A 99 1.37 13.14 3.25
C VAL A 99 0.47 14.30 2.86
N LEU A 100 -0.07 14.29 1.63
CA LEU A 100 -0.97 15.34 1.15
C LEU A 100 -2.24 15.45 2.00
N LEU A 101 -2.91 14.33 2.27
CA LEU A 101 -4.12 14.30 3.10
C LEU A 101 -3.84 14.75 4.54
N THR A 102 -2.67 14.40 5.08
CA THR A 102 -2.25 14.86 6.41
C THR A 102 -2.03 16.37 6.44
N LEU A 103 -1.35 16.94 5.43
CA LEU A 103 -1.17 18.38 5.31
C LEU A 103 -2.52 19.10 5.15
N CYS A 104 -3.42 18.57 4.33
CA CYS A 104 -4.77 19.13 4.18
C CYS A 104 -5.58 19.04 5.47
N GLY A 105 -5.44 17.95 6.24
CA GLY A 105 -6.07 17.80 7.56
C GLY A 105 -5.60 18.89 8.52
N PHE A 106 -4.29 19.12 8.63
CA PHE A 106 -3.75 20.21 9.46
C PHE A 106 -4.14 21.60 8.95
N ALA A 107 -4.20 21.81 7.63
CA ALA A 107 -4.65 23.07 7.06
C ALA A 107 -6.12 23.35 7.41
N GLY A 108 -7.00 22.34 7.35
CA GLY A 108 -8.39 22.47 7.76
C GLY A 108 -8.60 22.73 9.26
N GLU A 109 -7.63 22.38 10.11
CA GLU A 109 -7.68 22.70 11.54
C GLU A 109 -7.12 24.07 11.90
N ARG A 110 -6.14 24.57 11.13
CA ARG A 110 -5.35 25.76 11.51
C ARG A 110 -5.58 26.98 10.64
N ALA A 111 -5.97 26.78 9.41
CA ALA A 111 -6.34 27.89 8.54
C ALA A 111 -7.85 28.05 8.64
N ASP A 112 -8.35 29.28 8.77
CA ASP A 112 -9.77 29.64 8.59
C ASP A 112 -10.30 29.34 7.17
N ILE A 113 -9.65 28.43 6.44
CA ILE A 113 -10.10 27.83 5.18
C ILE A 113 -11.24 26.87 5.55
N ALA A 114 -12.39 27.44 5.87
CA ALA A 114 -13.64 26.72 5.96
C ALA A 114 -14.08 26.35 4.53
N LEU A 115 -13.59 25.23 4.01
CA LEU A 115 -14.26 24.60 2.88
C LEU A 115 -15.69 24.25 3.35
N PRO A 116 -16.75 24.61 2.62
CA PRO A 116 -18.14 24.37 3.00
C PRO A 116 -18.52 22.89 2.81
N ILE A 117 -17.66 21.97 3.25
CA ILE A 117 -17.89 20.54 3.23
C ILE A 117 -18.55 20.19 4.56
N SER A 118 -19.81 19.74 4.51
CA SER A 118 -20.50 19.29 5.71
C SER A 118 -19.79 18.06 6.31
N VAL A 119 -19.92 17.87 7.62
CA VAL A 119 -19.42 16.66 8.31
C VAL A 119 -19.93 15.37 7.65
N GLN A 120 -21.18 15.38 7.17
CA GLN A 120 -21.79 14.28 6.45
C GLN A 120 -21.12 14.01 5.10
N ALA A 121 -20.78 15.06 4.35
CA ALA A 121 -20.04 14.93 3.10
C ALA A 121 -18.61 14.40 3.34
N GLY A 122 -17.93 14.89 4.38
CA GLY A 122 -16.62 14.38 4.79
C GLY A 122 -16.66 12.90 5.18
N PHE A 123 -17.69 12.48 5.92
CA PHE A 123 -17.90 11.08 6.27
C PHE A 123 -18.16 10.20 5.05
N ALA A 124 -19.04 10.63 4.14
CA ALA A 124 -19.35 9.89 2.92
C ALA A 124 -18.10 9.72 2.02
N LEU A 125 -17.27 10.77 1.91
CA LEU A 125 -16.00 10.71 1.19
C LEU A 125 -15.02 9.73 1.85
N ALA A 126 -14.89 9.75 3.18
CA ALA A 126 -14.02 8.81 3.90
C ALA A 126 -14.49 7.36 3.74
N LEU A 127 -15.80 7.09 3.82
CA LEU A 127 -16.37 5.77 3.60
C LEU A 127 -16.14 5.29 2.16
N GLY A 128 -16.42 6.15 1.18
CA GLY A 128 -16.17 5.86 -0.23
C GLY A 128 -14.70 5.55 -0.50
N TRP A 129 -13.80 6.31 0.11
CA TRP A 129 -12.35 6.06 0.03
C TRP A 129 -11.98 4.70 0.64
N GLY A 130 -12.51 4.37 1.82
CA GLY A 130 -12.30 3.07 2.46
C GLY A 130 -12.73 1.90 1.57
N LEU A 131 -13.88 2.02 0.89
CA LEU A 131 -14.36 1.02 -0.07
C LEU A 131 -13.42 0.89 -1.28
N VAL A 132 -12.93 2.00 -1.82
CA VAL A 132 -11.93 2.00 -2.90
C VAL A 132 -10.65 1.32 -2.45
N CYS A 133 -10.13 1.63 -1.26
CA CYS A 133 -8.95 0.97 -0.71
C CYS A 133 -9.15 -0.55 -0.55
N ALA A 134 -10.31 -0.96 -0.03
CA ALA A 134 -10.66 -2.37 0.12
C ALA A 134 -10.73 -3.10 -1.24
N ALA A 135 -11.35 -2.47 -2.25
CA ALA A 135 -11.40 -3.02 -3.60
C ALA A 135 -10.00 -3.16 -4.20
N LEU A 136 -9.14 -2.13 -4.09
CA LEU A 136 -7.76 -2.17 -4.57
C LEU A 136 -6.96 -3.29 -3.89
N ALA A 137 -7.06 -3.43 -2.57
CA ALA A 137 -6.41 -4.51 -1.83
C ALA A 137 -6.87 -5.89 -2.32
N PHE A 138 -8.19 -6.07 -2.48
CA PHE A 138 -8.76 -7.32 -2.98
C PHE A 138 -8.25 -7.67 -4.37
N PHE A 139 -8.30 -6.74 -5.33
CA PHE A 139 -7.82 -6.98 -6.70
C PHE A 139 -6.31 -7.25 -6.74
N GLY A 140 -5.52 -6.54 -5.91
CA GLY A 140 -4.08 -6.80 -5.76
C GLY A 140 -3.81 -8.22 -5.28
N GLN A 141 -4.52 -8.67 -4.24
CA GLN A 141 -4.41 -10.03 -3.72
C GLN A 141 -4.81 -11.09 -4.77
N VAL A 142 -5.88 -10.84 -5.53
CA VAL A 142 -6.32 -11.73 -6.62
C VAL A 142 -5.26 -11.83 -7.72
N ALA A 143 -4.67 -10.71 -8.14
CA ALA A 143 -3.63 -10.68 -9.17
C ALA A 143 -2.38 -11.46 -8.72
N LEU A 144 -1.90 -11.23 -7.50
CA LEU A 144 -0.78 -11.98 -6.92
C LEU A 144 -1.11 -13.48 -6.78
N GLY A 145 -2.32 -13.81 -6.33
CA GLY A 145 -2.79 -15.19 -6.19
C GLY A 145 -2.84 -15.93 -7.52
N ARG A 146 -3.32 -15.28 -8.58
CA ARG A 146 -3.31 -15.82 -9.96
C ARG A 146 -1.89 -16.09 -10.44
N LEU A 147 -0.97 -15.14 -10.23
CA LEU A 147 0.44 -15.27 -10.59
C LEU A 147 1.10 -16.46 -9.86
N ARG A 148 0.89 -16.58 -8.54
CA ARG A 148 1.40 -17.69 -7.73
C ARG A 148 0.83 -19.05 -8.14
N ARG A 149 -0.46 -19.13 -8.49
CA ARG A 149 -1.07 -20.37 -8.99
C ARG A 149 -0.49 -20.78 -10.34
N ALA A 150 -0.39 -19.84 -11.27
CA ALA A 150 0.16 -20.10 -12.60
C ALA A 150 1.62 -20.57 -12.52
N ALA A 151 2.44 -19.95 -11.67
CA ALA A 151 3.81 -20.39 -11.46
C ALA A 151 3.89 -21.80 -10.86
N ARG A 152 3.03 -22.14 -9.88
CA ARG A 152 3.00 -23.50 -9.31
C ARG A 152 2.64 -24.57 -10.34
N MET A 153 1.62 -24.33 -11.17
CA MET A 153 1.21 -25.31 -12.21
C MET A 153 2.29 -25.52 -13.27
N ALA A 154 3.05 -24.48 -13.63
CA ALA A 154 4.12 -24.59 -14.62
C ALA A 154 5.41 -25.24 -14.08
N ILE A 155 5.51 -25.44 -12.77
CA ILE A 155 6.69 -25.96 -12.07
C ILE A 155 6.43 -27.35 -11.48
N ALA A 156 5.18 -27.80 -11.45
CA ALA A 156 4.84 -29.16 -11.05
C ALA A 156 5.59 -30.16 -11.94
N PRO A 157 6.16 -31.23 -11.38
CA PRO A 157 6.72 -32.31 -12.19
C PRO A 157 5.61 -32.82 -13.12
N GLN A 158 5.89 -32.82 -14.41
CA GLN A 158 5.05 -33.52 -15.38
C GLN A 158 5.35 -35.00 -15.19
N ASP A 159 4.58 -35.64 -14.31
CA ASP A 159 4.49 -37.11 -14.26
C ASP A 159 3.62 -37.61 -15.42
#